data_AF-V2XTH3-F1
#
_entry.id   AF-V2XTH3-F1
#
_cell.length_a   1.000
_cell.length_b   1.000
_cell.length_c   1.000
_cell.angle_alpha   90.00
_cell.angle_beta   90.00
_cell.angle_gamma   90.00
#
_symmetry.space_group_name_H-M   'P 1'
#
loop_
_entity.id
_entity.type
_entity.pdbx_description
1 polymer ?
#
loop_
_entity_poly.entity_id
_entity_poly.type
_entity_poly.pdbx_seq_one_letter_code
_entity_poly.pdbx_strand_id
1 'polypeptide(L)'
;MTITQMVQNRQQQRIGELAQKQQGKPHVNPYGTPGMSLNDAGDFRKMVPVDEGVVRQVKQIAFDHMKNSYGVSDGEDISKVIRDYTMSLAPEQRLSASWTLNEIFHSEATRLGEYVHQQDPNWDWGKPFDTSILDGYRQGVDRQA
;
A
#
# COMPACT_ATOMS: atom_id res chain seq x y z
N MET A 1 -60.01 -7.65 -9.37
CA MET A 1 -58.58 -7.80 -9.03
C MET A 1 -58.49 -8.77 -7.86
N THR A 2 -57.74 -9.87 -7.98
CA THR A 2 -57.63 -10.86 -6.90
C THR A 2 -56.63 -10.41 -5.84
N ILE A 3 -56.74 -10.93 -4.61
CA ILE A 3 -55.79 -10.65 -3.53
C ILE A 3 -54.36 -10.98 -3.96
N THR A 4 -54.19 -12.08 -4.70
CA THR A 4 -52.91 -12.49 -5.29
C THR A 4 -52.32 -11.44 -6.23
N GLN A 5 -53.14 -10.83 -7.11
CA GLN A 5 -52.69 -9.76 -8.01
C GLN A 5 -52.26 -8.51 -7.24
N MET A 6 -52.97 -8.15 -6.16
CA MET A 6 -52.60 -7.01 -5.33
C MET A 6 -51.26 -7.23 -4.59
N VAL A 7 -51.02 -8.46 -4.08
CA VAL A 7 -49.77 -8.81 -3.42
C VAL A 7 -48.60 -8.79 -4.40
N GLN A 8 -48.77 -9.36 -5.60
CA GLN A 8 -47.73 -9.36 -6.64
C GLN A 8 -47.37 -7.94 -7.09
N ASN A 9 -48.38 -7.08 -7.33
CA ASN A 9 -48.13 -5.69 -7.72
C ASN A 9 -47.36 -4.90 -6.63
N ARG A 10 -47.73 -5.08 -5.35
CA ARG A 10 -46.98 -4.45 -4.24
C ARG A 10 -45.55 -4.97 -4.10
N GLN A 11 -45.30 -6.24 -4.43
CA GLN A 11 -43.93 -6.77 -4.40
C GLN A 11 -43.10 -6.21 -5.56
N GLN A 12 -43.65 -6.16 -6.78
CA GLN A 12 -42.96 -5.57 -7.92
C GLN A 12 -42.65 -4.09 -7.72
N GLN A 13 -43.59 -3.32 -7.15
CA GLN A 13 -43.34 -1.91 -6.79
C GLN A 13 -42.20 -1.77 -5.77
N ARG A 14 -42.18 -2.59 -4.73
CA ARG A 14 -41.07 -2.59 -3.75
C ARG A 14 -39.73 -2.96 -4.37
N ILE A 15 -39.69 -3.96 -5.23
CA ILE A 15 -38.46 -4.36 -5.93
C ILE A 15 -38.00 -3.22 -6.85
N GLY A 16 -38.92 -2.56 -7.56
CA GLY A 16 -38.63 -1.38 -8.38
C GLY A 16 -38.07 -0.21 -7.56
N GLU A 17 -38.67 0.11 -6.42
CA GLU A 17 -38.19 1.15 -5.51
C GLU A 17 -36.82 0.84 -4.91
N LEU A 18 -36.55 -0.42 -4.55
CA LEU A 18 -35.24 -0.86 -4.04
C LEU A 18 -34.18 -0.80 -5.13
N ALA A 19 -34.51 -1.25 -6.34
CA ALA A 19 -33.64 -1.16 -7.50
C ALA A 19 -33.33 0.31 -7.84
N GLN A 20 -34.33 1.20 -7.83
CA GLN A 20 -34.12 2.64 -8.03
C GLN A 20 -33.27 3.29 -6.92
N LYS A 21 -33.48 2.92 -5.65
CA LYS A 21 -32.69 3.45 -4.52
C LYS A 21 -31.21 3.04 -4.58
N GLN A 22 -30.91 1.92 -5.24
CA GLN A 22 -29.56 1.37 -5.39
C GLN A 22 -28.94 1.70 -6.76
N GLN A 23 -29.74 2.03 -7.77
CA GLN A 23 -29.25 2.48 -9.07
C GLN A 23 -28.49 3.80 -8.93
N GLY A 24 -27.20 3.77 -9.26
CA GLY A 24 -26.32 4.94 -9.30
C GLY A 24 -25.61 5.30 -8.00
N LYS A 25 -25.85 4.59 -6.89
CA LYS A 25 -25.04 4.77 -5.67
C LYS A 25 -23.79 3.89 -5.74
N PRO A 26 -22.58 4.44 -5.56
CA PRO A 26 -21.38 3.62 -5.43
C PRO A 26 -21.56 2.59 -4.31
N HIS A 27 -21.10 1.36 -4.55
CA HIS A 27 -21.06 0.36 -3.48
C HIS A 27 -20.09 0.84 -2.39
N VAL A 28 -20.61 1.01 -1.17
CA VAL A 28 -19.81 1.33 0.01
C VAL A 28 -19.58 0.04 0.79
N ASN A 29 -18.32 -0.37 0.94
CA ASN A 29 -17.96 -1.51 1.77
C ASN A 29 -18.12 -1.13 3.26
N PRO A 30 -19.10 -1.67 3.99
CA PRO A 30 -19.32 -1.32 5.41
C PRO A 30 -18.21 -1.84 6.33
N TYR A 31 -17.37 -2.76 5.85
CA TYR A 31 -16.20 -3.30 6.55
C TYR A 31 -14.89 -2.68 6.07
N GLY A 32 -14.95 -1.68 5.18
CA GLY A 32 -13.77 -0.97 4.70
C GLY A 32 -13.14 -0.12 5.79
N THR A 33 -11.81 -0.08 5.83
CA THR A 33 -11.11 0.84 6.73
C THR A 33 -11.33 2.28 6.24
N PRO A 34 -11.84 3.21 7.07
CA PRO A 34 -12.03 4.59 6.66
C PRO A 34 -10.75 5.21 6.13
N GLY A 35 -10.83 5.92 5.00
CA GLY A 35 -9.67 6.53 4.35
C GLY A 35 -8.83 5.57 3.49
N MET A 36 -9.20 4.29 3.42
CA MET A 36 -8.48 3.26 2.65
C MET A 36 -9.22 2.77 1.39
N SER A 37 -10.37 3.36 1.07
CA SER A 37 -11.14 3.03 -0.13
C SER A 37 -10.42 3.52 -1.38
N LEU A 38 -10.27 2.65 -2.38
CA LEU A 38 -9.81 3.04 -3.71
C LEU A 38 -10.94 3.60 -4.60
N ASN A 39 -12.20 3.39 -4.22
CA ASN A 39 -13.34 4.03 -4.90
C ASN A 39 -13.26 5.54 -4.65
N ASP A 40 -13.29 6.32 -5.72
CA ASP A 40 -13.22 7.80 -5.70
C ASP A 40 -11.98 8.37 -4.99
N ALA A 41 -10.89 7.60 -4.94
CA ALA A 41 -9.66 7.93 -4.19
C ALA A 41 -8.85 9.14 -4.71
N GLY A 42 -9.33 9.85 -5.73
CA GLY A 42 -8.59 10.93 -6.39
C GLY A 42 -7.17 10.51 -6.79
N ASP A 43 -6.25 11.48 -6.83
CA ASP A 43 -4.82 11.21 -7.04
C ASP A 43 -4.13 10.84 -5.72
N PHE A 44 -4.38 9.62 -5.25
CA PHE A 44 -3.78 9.12 -4.01
C PHE A 44 -2.29 8.76 -4.18
N ARG A 45 -1.81 8.54 -5.41
CA ARG A 45 -0.43 8.14 -5.72
C ARG A 45 0.58 9.29 -5.67
N LYS A 46 0.16 10.46 -5.18
CA LYS A 46 1.05 11.58 -4.89
C LYS A 46 1.91 11.27 -3.65
N MET A 47 3.20 11.57 -3.76
CA MET A 47 4.11 11.55 -2.61
C MET A 47 3.72 12.66 -1.63
N VAL A 48 3.57 12.31 -0.36
CA VAL A 48 3.25 13.26 0.72
C VAL A 48 4.33 13.22 1.81
N PRO A 49 4.52 14.31 2.57
CA PRO A 49 5.37 14.26 3.75
C PRO A 49 4.88 13.19 4.73
N VAL A 50 5.83 12.45 5.28
CA VAL A 50 5.61 11.44 6.33
C VAL A 50 6.69 11.58 7.39
N ASP A 51 6.42 11.08 8.59
CA ASP A 51 7.35 11.22 9.72
C ASP A 51 8.72 10.60 9.41
N GLU A 52 9.79 11.36 9.60
CA GLU A 52 11.15 10.93 9.29
C GLU A 52 11.56 9.65 10.04
N GLY A 53 11.06 9.46 11.27
CA GLY A 53 11.31 8.25 12.04
C GLY A 53 10.79 7.00 11.33
N VAL A 54 9.61 7.10 10.72
CA VAL A 54 8.98 6.01 9.96
C VAL A 54 9.69 5.79 8.64
N VAL A 55 10.13 6.86 7.97
CA VAL A 55 10.99 6.76 6.77
C VAL A 55 12.26 5.98 7.08
N ARG A 56 12.97 6.32 8.17
CA ARG A 56 14.18 5.61 8.59
C ARG A 56 13.89 4.13 8.87
N GLN A 57 12.78 3.84 9.55
CA GLN A 57 12.38 2.46 9.81
C GLN A 57 12.11 1.67 8.52
N VAL A 58 11.39 2.25 7.57
CA VAL A 58 11.12 1.63 6.27
C VAL A 58 12.41 1.36 5.49
N LYS A 59 13.32 2.34 5.42
CA LYS A 59 14.63 2.17 4.76
C LYS A 59 15.47 1.09 5.45
N GLN A 60 15.39 1.01 6.78
CA GLN A 60 16.07 -0.04 7.54
C GLN A 60 15.52 -1.43 7.24
N ILE A 61 14.20 -1.60 7.11
CA ILE A 61 13.58 -2.87 6.73
C ILE A 61 14.09 -3.34 5.36
N ALA A 62 14.13 -2.44 4.37
CA ALA A 62 14.69 -2.77 3.04
C ALA A 62 16.17 -3.22 3.14
N PHE A 63 16.97 -2.52 3.95
CA PHE A 63 18.36 -2.90 4.22
C PHE A 63 18.46 -4.29 4.85
N ASP A 64 17.64 -4.58 5.86
CA ASP A 64 17.64 -5.86 6.57
C ASP A 64 17.21 -7.01 5.65
N HIS A 65 16.24 -6.79 4.75
CA HIS A 65 15.87 -7.77 3.72
C HIS A 65 17.02 -8.05 2.75
N MET A 66 17.74 -7.01 2.34
CA MET A 66 18.93 -7.19 1.50
C MET A 66 20.04 -7.95 2.23
N LYS A 67 20.33 -7.56 3.48
CA LYS A 67 21.41 -8.14 4.30
C LYS A 67 21.15 -9.59 4.71
N ASN A 68 19.92 -9.90 5.14
CA ASN A 68 19.59 -11.17 5.79
C ASN A 68 18.89 -12.16 4.86
N SER A 69 18.33 -11.70 3.74
CA SER A 69 17.52 -12.53 2.83
C SER A 69 17.81 -12.26 1.36
N TYR A 70 18.96 -11.65 1.07
CA TYR A 70 19.44 -11.38 -0.30
C TYR A 70 18.42 -10.62 -1.16
N GLY A 71 17.66 -9.72 -0.53
CA GLY A 71 16.67 -8.87 -1.19
C GLY A 71 15.27 -9.49 -1.29
N VAL A 72 15.05 -10.68 -0.71
CA VAL A 72 13.72 -11.30 -0.64
C VAL A 72 12.97 -10.84 0.60
N SER A 73 11.67 -10.60 0.44
CA SER A 73 10.75 -10.17 1.50
C SER A 73 9.41 -10.89 1.39
N ASP A 74 8.82 -11.27 2.52
CA ASP A 74 7.41 -11.70 2.59
C ASP A 74 6.43 -10.52 2.75
N GLY A 75 6.98 -9.32 3.00
CA GLY A 75 6.24 -8.08 3.12
C GLY A 75 5.51 -7.85 4.45
N GLU A 76 5.57 -8.77 5.42
CA GLU A 76 4.75 -8.67 6.64
C GLU A 76 5.22 -7.51 7.54
N ASP A 77 6.53 -7.35 7.71
CA ASP A 77 7.10 -6.31 8.56
C ASP A 77 6.85 -4.90 8.01
N ILE A 78 7.07 -4.69 6.72
CA ILE A 78 6.80 -3.43 6.04
C ILE A 78 5.30 -3.14 6.02
N SER A 79 4.46 -4.13 5.73
CA SER A 79 3.00 -3.98 5.76
C SER A 79 2.50 -3.59 7.15
N LYS A 80 3.09 -4.17 8.21
CA LYS A 80 2.79 -3.81 9.59
C LYS A 80 3.16 -2.36 9.90
N VAL A 81 4.37 -1.92 9.56
CA VAL A 81 4.80 -0.53 9.81
C VAL A 81 3.93 0.48 9.07
N ILE A 82 3.65 0.23 7.78
CA ILE A 82 2.79 1.11 6.98
C ILE A 82 1.38 1.17 7.55
N ARG A 83 0.79 0.02 7.90
CA ARG A 83 -0.55 -0.04 8.52
C ARG A 83 -0.59 0.70 9.85
N ASP A 84 0.38 0.45 10.73
CA ASP A 84 0.38 1.04 12.08
C ASP A 84 0.54 2.58 11.99
N TYR A 85 1.40 3.08 11.08
CA TYR A 85 1.54 4.51 10.82
C TYR A 85 0.27 5.12 10.21
N THR A 86 -0.27 4.53 9.14
CA THR A 86 -1.46 5.05 8.47
C THR A 86 -2.69 5.10 9.39
N MET A 87 -2.83 4.14 10.31
CA MET A 87 -3.91 4.15 11.29
C MET A 87 -3.78 5.25 12.35
N SER A 88 -2.59 5.83 12.53
CA SER A 88 -2.37 7.00 13.39
C SER A 88 -2.81 8.32 12.75
N LEU A 89 -3.01 8.34 11.43
CA LEU A 89 -3.36 9.54 10.66
C LEU A 89 -4.88 9.73 10.52
N ALA A 90 -5.27 10.96 10.17
CA ALA A 90 -6.64 11.26 9.75
C ALA A 90 -6.99 10.47 8.47
N PRO A 91 -8.24 9.98 8.31
CA PRO A 91 -8.65 9.14 7.18
C PRO A 91 -8.24 9.66 5.80
N GLU A 92 -8.33 10.96 5.59
CA GLU A 92 -8.08 11.62 4.29
C GLU A 92 -6.58 11.57 3.89
N GLN A 93 -5.68 11.31 4.84
CA GLN A 93 -4.24 11.25 4.62
C GLN A 93 -3.72 9.83 4.39
N ARG A 94 -4.49 8.81 4.81
CA ARG A 94 -4.01 7.43 4.93
C ARG A 94 -3.56 6.82 3.61
N LEU A 95 -4.36 7.02 2.56
CA LEU A 95 -4.11 6.39 1.26
C LEU A 95 -2.78 6.88 0.64
N SER A 96 -2.55 8.20 0.62
CA SER A 96 -1.31 8.77 0.10
C SER A 96 -0.11 8.52 1.00
N ALA A 97 -0.29 8.52 2.32
CA ALA A 97 0.79 8.17 3.24
C ALA A 97 1.20 6.69 3.09
N SER A 98 0.24 5.78 2.94
CA SER A 98 0.47 4.36 2.66
C SER A 98 1.27 4.18 1.37
N TRP A 99 0.82 4.83 0.30
CA TRP A 99 1.51 4.85 -0.99
C TRP A 99 2.94 5.38 -0.87
N THR A 100 3.13 6.53 -0.21
CA THR A 100 4.44 7.16 -0.04
C THR A 100 5.43 6.22 0.65
N LEU A 101 5.03 5.58 1.76
CA LEU A 101 5.92 4.66 2.47
C LEU A 101 6.25 3.40 1.66
N ASN A 102 5.28 2.89 0.89
CA ASN A 102 5.52 1.76 -0.01
C ASN A 102 6.51 2.11 -1.13
N GLU A 103 6.39 3.30 -1.72
CA GLU A 103 7.33 3.78 -2.74
C GLU A 103 8.73 4.02 -2.18
N ILE A 104 8.83 4.55 -0.95
CA ILE A 104 10.13 4.70 -0.26
C ILE A 104 10.79 3.34 -0.05
N PHE A 105 10.03 2.32 0.39
CA PHE A 105 10.53 0.97 0.56
C PHE A 105 11.09 0.40 -0.75
N HIS A 106 10.29 0.44 -1.83
CA HIS A 106 10.72 -0.07 -3.13
C HIS A 106 11.91 0.68 -3.70
N SER A 107 11.93 2.02 -3.58
CA SER A 107 13.05 2.84 -4.04
C SER A 107 14.35 2.49 -3.30
N GLU A 108 14.30 2.32 -1.98
CA GLU A 108 15.48 1.92 -1.20
C GLU A 108 15.93 0.50 -1.56
N ALA A 109 15.00 -0.44 -1.73
CA ALA A 109 15.31 -1.80 -2.17
C ALA A 109 16.00 -1.79 -3.54
N THR A 110 15.48 -1.03 -4.52
CA THR A 110 16.11 -0.88 -5.84
C THR A 110 17.54 -0.34 -5.72
N ARG A 111 17.75 0.71 -4.92
CA ARG A 111 19.10 1.29 -4.71
C ARG A 111 20.07 0.30 -4.09
N LEU A 112 19.61 -0.51 -3.13
CA LEU A 112 20.41 -1.58 -2.53
C LEU A 112 20.77 -2.65 -3.57
N GLY A 113 19.80 -3.07 -4.39
CA GLY A 113 20.02 -4.05 -5.44
C GLY A 113 21.00 -3.56 -6.50
N GLU A 114 20.87 -2.30 -6.95
CA GLU A 114 21.82 -1.67 -7.85
C GLU A 114 23.23 -1.60 -7.25
N TYR A 115 23.33 -1.26 -5.96
CA TYR A 115 24.62 -1.20 -5.26
C TYR A 115 25.28 -2.58 -5.17
N VAL A 116 24.54 -3.64 -4.85
CA VAL A 116 25.05 -5.02 -4.87
C VAL A 116 25.48 -5.41 -6.27
N HIS A 117 24.65 -5.16 -7.28
CA HIS A 117 24.94 -5.52 -8.67
C HIS A 117 26.18 -4.79 -9.25
N GLN A 118 26.49 -3.57 -8.78
CA GLN A 118 27.73 -2.88 -9.13
C GLN A 118 28.99 -3.58 -8.60
N GLN A 119 28.89 -4.29 -7.47
CA GLN A 119 30.01 -5.01 -6.85
C GLN A 119 30.04 -6.48 -7.27
N ASP A 120 28.88 -7.08 -7.53
CA ASP A 120 28.71 -8.43 -8.08
C ASP A 120 27.75 -8.42 -9.29
N PRO A 121 28.28 -8.22 -10.51
CA PRO A 121 27.45 -8.16 -11.73
C PRO A 121 26.72 -9.46 -12.09
N ASN A 122 27.08 -10.59 -11.49
CA ASN A 122 26.41 -11.88 -11.74
C ASN A 122 25.29 -12.16 -10.74
N TRP A 123 25.16 -11.33 -9.70
CA TRP A 123 24.11 -11.43 -8.71
C TRP A 123 22.73 -11.07 -9.30
N ASP A 124 21.72 -11.76 -8.80
CA ASP A 124 20.30 -11.53 -9.10
C ASP A 124 19.49 -11.75 -7.81
N TRP A 125 18.27 -11.20 -7.75
CA TRP A 125 17.44 -11.18 -6.55
C TRP A 125 17.26 -12.56 -5.91
N GLY A 126 17.50 -12.62 -4.59
CA GLY A 126 17.40 -13.85 -3.81
C GLY A 126 18.57 -14.82 -3.94
N LYS A 127 19.53 -14.56 -4.83
CA LYS A 127 20.78 -15.34 -4.86
C LYS A 127 21.70 -14.88 -3.72
N PRO A 128 22.39 -15.81 -3.03
CA PRO A 128 23.39 -15.44 -2.04
C PRO A 128 24.50 -14.57 -2.65
N PHE A 129 24.98 -13.59 -1.89
CA PHE A 129 26.15 -12.76 -2.20
C PHE A 129 26.95 -12.48 -0.92
N ASP A 130 28.16 -11.93 -1.06
CA ASP A 130 28.95 -11.45 0.08
C ASP A 130 28.31 -10.21 0.70
N THR A 131 27.58 -10.41 1.80
CA THR A 131 26.83 -9.32 2.43
C THR A 131 27.71 -8.20 3.00
N SER A 132 29.01 -8.41 3.16
CA SER A 132 29.96 -7.35 3.58
C SER A 132 30.06 -6.22 2.56
N ILE A 133 29.64 -6.45 1.31
CA ILE A 133 29.44 -5.41 0.28
C ILE A 133 28.63 -4.23 0.86
N LEU A 134 27.61 -4.53 1.67
CA LEU A 134 26.70 -3.53 2.25
C LEU A 134 27.32 -2.67 3.36
N ASP A 135 28.50 -3.02 3.90
CA ASP A 135 29.12 -2.26 4.98
C ASP A 135 29.54 -0.85 4.51
N GLY A 136 29.78 -0.69 3.21
CA GLY A 136 30.03 0.59 2.56
C GLY A 136 28.77 1.35 2.11
N TYR A 137 27.60 0.73 2.21
CA TYR A 137 26.34 1.34 1.76
C TYR A 137 25.91 2.45 2.72
N ARG A 138 25.67 3.64 2.16
CA ARG A 138 25.08 4.76 2.89
C ARG A 138 23.63 4.92 2.45
N GLN A 139 22.70 4.57 3.35
CA GLN A 139 21.27 4.80 3.17
C GLN A 139 21.04 6.23 2.69
N GLY A 140 20.27 6.38 1.61
CA GLY A 140 20.14 7.64 0.92
C GLY A 140 19.60 8.74 1.81
N VAL A 141 20.43 9.76 2.07
CA VAL A 141 19.94 11.14 2.26
C VAL A 141 19.37 11.55 0.91
N ASP A 142 18.09 11.91 0.85
CA ASP A 142 17.41 12.24 -0.39
C ASP A 142 18.20 13.32 -1.14
N ARG A 143 18.87 12.95 -2.24
CA ARG A 143 19.32 13.95 -3.20
C ARG A 143 18.06 14.36 -3.94
N GLN A 144 17.50 15.49 -3.52
CA GLN A 144 16.47 16.21 -4.27
C GLN A 144 16.91 16.29 -5.74
N ALA A 145 16.06 15.75 -6.63
CA ALA A 145 16.09 16.05 -8.06
C ALA A 145 15.29 17.34 -8.31
#